data_AF-A0A1V6ILR7-F1
#
_entry.id   AF-A0A1V6ILR7-F1
#
_cell.length_a   1.000
_cell.length_b   1.000
_cell.length_c   1.000
_cell.angle_alpha   90.00
_cell.angle_beta   90.00
_cell.angle_gamma   90.00
#
_symmetry.space_group_name_H-M   'P 1'
#
loop_
_entity.id
_entity.type
_entity.pdbx_description
1 polymer ?
#
loop_
_entity_poly.entity_id
_entity_poly.type
_entity_poly.pdbx_seq_one_letter_code
_entity_poly.pdbx_strand_id
1 'polypeptide(L)'
;MEIINYILTKYYGIKEVEGQGYSPTILNWVKKYFPMVNDDDIIPNCSICLMEVYKELGFGHLIKHCTPAAISWLQGGEDYFLEAAKPGDIVVLKRTGGNHVGILVRYSPYKKSVFLLGFNQNNQCNISEYKTHLIKGIRRYELTSN
;
A
#
# COMPACT_ATOMS: atom_id res chain seq x y z
N MET A 1 8.04 -4.06 -11.26
CA MET A 1 9.02 -2.93 -11.19
C MET A 1 8.39 -1.59 -11.52
N GLU A 2 7.51 -1.50 -12.52
CA GLU A 2 6.86 -0.25 -12.92
C GLU A 2 6.14 0.48 -11.78
N ILE A 3 5.30 -0.23 -11.00
CA ILE A 3 4.57 0.38 -9.87
C ILE A 3 5.50 0.94 -8.78
N ILE A 4 6.59 0.25 -8.47
CA ILE A 4 7.57 0.72 -7.47
C ILE A 4 8.20 2.03 -7.96
N ASN A 5 8.68 2.07 -9.21
CA ASN A 5 9.29 3.27 -9.77
C ASN A 5 8.31 4.44 -9.86
N TYR A 6 7.05 4.15 -10.21
CA TYR A 6 5.99 5.16 -10.27
C TYR A 6 5.76 5.81 -8.89
N ILE A 7 5.58 5.01 -7.85
CA ILE A 7 5.40 5.51 -6.48
C ILE A 7 6.65 6.26 -6.01
N LEU A 8 7.84 5.71 -6.27
CA LEU A 8 9.11 6.34 -5.88
C LEU A 8 9.28 7.73 -6.52
N THR A 9 8.87 7.89 -7.78
CA THR A 9 9.05 9.14 -8.53
C THR A 9 7.99 10.19 -8.17
N LYS A 10 6.74 9.78 -7.95
CA LYS A 10 5.62 10.72 -7.77
C LYS A 10 5.23 10.99 -6.32
N TYR A 11 5.39 10.00 -5.45
CA TYR A 11 4.74 10.00 -4.13
C TYR A 11 5.70 9.81 -2.97
N TYR A 12 6.91 9.31 -3.20
CA TYR A 12 7.86 9.11 -2.13
C TYR A 12 8.14 10.40 -1.37
N GLY A 13 8.02 10.32 -0.05
CA GLY A 13 8.21 11.46 0.83
C GLY A 13 6.95 12.29 1.10
N ILE A 14 5.84 12.09 0.38
CA ILE A 14 4.57 12.78 0.68
C ILE A 14 4.12 12.40 2.08
N LYS A 15 3.87 13.41 2.92
CA LYS A 15 3.38 13.27 4.29
C LYS A 15 1.89 13.59 4.36
N GLU A 16 1.18 12.90 5.24
CA GLU A 16 -0.01 13.45 5.89
C GLU A 16 0.52 14.62 6.73
N VAL A 17 -0.05 15.81 6.54
CA VAL A 17 0.47 17.01 7.21
C VAL A 17 -0.50 17.32 8.34
N GLU A 18 -0.01 17.22 9.58
CA GLU A 18 -0.78 17.54 10.78
C GLU A 18 -1.18 19.03 10.77
N GLY A 19 -2.48 19.34 10.89
CA GLY A 19 -3.00 20.71 11.00
C GLY A 19 -3.62 21.29 9.72
N GLN A 20 -3.59 22.62 9.55
CA GLN A 20 -4.35 23.36 8.51
C GLN A 20 -3.87 23.16 7.06
N GLY A 21 -2.81 22.39 6.82
CA GLY A 21 -2.41 22.00 5.47
C GLY A 21 -2.48 20.50 5.41
N TYR A 22 -3.42 19.93 4.67
CA TYR A 22 -3.42 18.50 4.37
C TYR A 22 -2.57 18.26 3.12
N SER A 23 -2.08 17.04 2.87
CA SER A 23 -1.64 16.70 1.52
C SER A 23 -2.88 16.70 0.61
N PRO A 24 -3.04 17.66 -0.33
CA PRO A 24 -4.26 17.74 -1.12
C PRO A 24 -4.48 16.44 -1.91
N THR A 25 -3.40 15.76 -2.29
CA THR A 25 -3.44 14.46 -2.97
C THR A 25 -4.08 13.38 -2.11
N ILE A 26 -3.58 13.16 -0.88
CA ILE A 26 -4.08 12.09 0.00
C ILE A 26 -5.52 12.37 0.41
N LEU A 27 -5.82 13.61 0.82
CA LEU A 27 -7.18 13.99 1.21
C LEU A 27 -8.17 13.83 0.05
N ASN A 28 -7.80 14.24 -1.17
CA ASN A 28 -8.64 14.05 -2.35
C ASN A 28 -8.90 12.58 -2.64
N TRP A 29 -7.90 11.71 -2.48
CA TRP A 29 -8.09 10.27 -2.62
C TRP A 29 -9.00 9.69 -1.54
N VAL A 30 -8.79 10.05 -0.26
CA VAL A 30 -9.63 9.60 0.86
C VAL A 30 -11.09 10.02 0.64
N LYS A 31 -11.34 11.25 0.21
CA LYS A 31 -12.69 11.78 -0.05
C LYS A 31 -13.45 11.03 -1.14
N LYS A 32 -12.77 10.35 -2.08
CA LYS A 32 -13.45 9.49 -3.07
C LYS A 32 -14.16 8.29 -2.44
N TYR A 33 -13.68 7.83 -1.28
CA TYR A 33 -14.23 6.67 -0.56
C TYR A 33 -15.02 7.10 0.68
N PHE A 34 -14.63 8.20 1.31
CA PHE A 34 -15.28 8.75 2.50
C PHE A 34 -15.53 10.26 2.32
N PRO A 35 -16.61 10.67 1.64
CA PRO A 35 -16.84 12.06 1.24
C PRO A 35 -16.95 13.06 2.39
N MET A 36 -17.37 12.61 3.58
CA MET A 36 -17.57 13.45 4.76
C MET A 36 -16.28 13.71 5.57
N VAL A 37 -15.16 13.12 5.16
CA VAL A 37 -13.90 13.20 5.89
C VAL A 37 -13.18 14.49 5.52
N ASN A 38 -12.85 15.27 6.53
CA ASN A 38 -12.10 16.52 6.38
C ASN A 38 -10.67 16.42 6.92
N ASP A 39 -10.29 15.26 7.47
CA ASP A 39 -9.01 15.00 8.12
C ASP A 39 -8.50 13.60 7.71
N ASP A 40 -7.33 13.55 7.09
CA ASP A 40 -6.72 12.31 6.58
C ASP A 40 -5.98 11.49 7.65
N ASP A 41 -5.70 12.06 8.84
CA ASP A 41 -5.05 11.36 9.96
C ASP A 41 -5.98 10.34 10.65
N ILE A 42 -7.30 10.51 10.51
CA ILE A 42 -8.30 9.67 11.19
C ILE A 42 -8.47 8.31 10.49
N ILE A 43 -8.19 8.25 9.18
CA ILE A 43 -8.47 7.06 8.36
C ILE A 43 -7.18 6.44 7.87
N PRO A 44 -6.88 5.17 8.23
CA PRO A 44 -5.81 4.41 7.61
C PRO A 44 -5.93 4.41 6.08
N ASN A 45 -5.07 5.18 5.41
CA ASN A 45 -5.18 5.41 3.96
C ASN A 45 -4.23 4.52 3.12
N CYS A 46 -3.46 3.63 3.75
CA CYS A 46 -2.52 2.72 3.07
C CYS A 46 -3.15 1.98 1.88
N SER A 47 -4.36 1.43 2.06
CA SER A 47 -5.10 0.74 1.00
C SER A 47 -5.63 1.71 -0.06
N ILE A 48 -6.23 2.82 0.37
CA ILE A 48 -6.82 3.84 -0.52
C ILE A 48 -5.76 4.37 -1.48
N CYS A 49 -4.62 4.82 -0.96
CA CYS A 49 -3.53 5.38 -1.75
C CYS A 49 -3.00 4.34 -2.76
N LEU A 50 -2.84 3.10 -2.33
CA LEU A 50 -2.37 2.03 -3.22
C LEU A 50 -3.42 1.69 -4.31
N MET A 51 -4.71 1.70 -3.98
CA MET A 51 -5.79 1.52 -4.96
C MET A 51 -5.78 2.64 -6.00
N GLU A 52 -5.57 3.89 -5.59
CA GLU A 52 -5.52 5.03 -6.52
C GLU A 52 -4.28 4.96 -7.41
N VAL A 53 -3.12 4.54 -6.90
CA VAL A 53 -1.93 4.26 -7.73
C VAL A 53 -2.21 3.20 -8.80
N TYR A 54 -2.88 2.10 -8.44
CA TYR A 54 -3.27 1.07 -9.41
C TYR A 54 -4.19 1.64 -10.50
N LYS A 55 -5.14 2.52 -10.13
CA LYS A 55 -6.04 3.16 -11.10
C LYS A 55 -5.30 4.13 -12.03
N GLU A 56 -4.38 4.94 -11.50
CA GLU A 56 -3.58 5.86 -12.30
C GLU A 56 -2.68 5.16 -13.32
N LEU A 57 -2.21 3.96 -12.98
CA LEU A 57 -1.44 3.10 -13.89
C LEU A 57 -2.32 2.28 -14.85
N GLY A 58 -3.65 2.46 -14.85
CA GLY A 58 -4.57 1.71 -15.72
C GLY A 58 -4.91 0.29 -15.24
N PHE A 59 -4.41 -0.12 -14.07
CA PHE A 59 -4.61 -1.45 -13.48
C PHE A 59 -5.81 -1.53 -12.53
N GLY A 60 -6.71 -0.54 -12.55
CA GLY A 60 -7.91 -0.51 -11.69
C GLY A 60 -8.83 -1.73 -11.88
N HIS A 61 -8.77 -2.39 -13.04
CA HIS A 61 -9.53 -3.60 -13.32
C HIS A 61 -9.08 -4.82 -12.49
N LEU A 62 -7.81 -4.87 -12.07
CA LEU A 62 -7.24 -5.97 -11.27
C LEU A 62 -7.63 -5.90 -9.79
N ILE A 63 -8.07 -4.74 -9.31
CA ILE A 63 -8.29 -4.45 -7.89
C ILE A 63 -9.76 -4.11 -7.58
N LYS A 64 -10.71 -4.54 -8.42
CA LYS A 64 -12.15 -4.22 -8.25
C LYS A 64 -12.72 -4.72 -6.91
N HIS A 65 -12.15 -5.79 -6.35
CA HIS A 65 -12.51 -6.36 -5.04
C HIS A 65 -11.85 -5.64 -3.86
N CYS A 66 -10.81 -4.84 -4.10
CA CYS A 66 -10.10 -4.13 -3.04
C CYS A 66 -10.98 -3.01 -2.46
N THR A 67 -10.89 -2.82 -1.16
CA THR A 67 -11.62 -1.80 -0.39
C THR A 67 -10.63 -0.99 0.45
N PRO A 68 -11.06 0.10 1.12
CA PRO A 68 -10.21 0.82 2.07
C PRO A 68 -9.61 -0.04 3.18
N ALA A 69 -10.17 -1.21 3.47
CA ALA A 69 -9.59 -2.15 4.41
C ALA A 69 -8.41 -2.91 3.77
N ALA A 70 -7.20 -2.77 4.33
CA ALA A 70 -5.98 -3.42 3.83
C ALA A 70 -6.08 -4.95 3.69
N ILE A 71 -6.93 -5.62 4.48
CA ILE A 71 -7.16 -7.07 4.38
C ILE A 71 -7.80 -7.50 3.06
N SER A 72 -8.54 -6.61 2.39
CA SER A 72 -9.24 -6.90 1.13
C SER A 72 -8.28 -7.31 0.00
N TRP A 73 -7.03 -6.85 0.04
CA TRP A 73 -6.00 -7.21 -0.93
C TRP A 73 -5.72 -8.72 -1.01
N LEU A 74 -6.03 -9.48 0.06
CA LEU A 74 -5.86 -10.93 0.08
C LEU A 74 -6.91 -11.69 -0.75
N GLN A 75 -7.98 -11.03 -1.19
CA GLN A 75 -9.08 -11.67 -1.94
C GLN A 75 -8.80 -11.81 -3.44
N GLY A 76 -7.71 -11.24 -3.95
CA GLY A 76 -7.30 -11.38 -5.34
C GLY A 76 -5.79 -11.38 -5.49
N GLY A 77 -5.33 -11.46 -6.74
CA GLY A 77 -3.94 -11.78 -7.05
C GLY A 77 -3.62 -13.24 -6.73
N GLU A 78 -2.48 -13.70 -7.21
CA GLU A 78 -1.97 -15.05 -6.92
C GLU A 78 -1.33 -15.09 -5.53
N ASP A 79 -1.60 -16.15 -4.76
CA ASP A 79 -1.04 -16.36 -3.42
C ASP A 79 0.40 -16.88 -3.50
N TYR A 80 1.31 -16.30 -2.71
CA TYR A 80 2.70 -16.71 -2.64
C TYR A 80 3.19 -16.84 -1.20
N PHE A 81 4.03 -17.85 -0.97
CA PHE A 81 4.81 -17.94 0.25
C PHE A 81 5.97 -16.94 0.25
N LEU A 82 6.47 -16.62 1.45
CA LEU A 82 7.54 -15.65 1.67
C LEU A 82 8.81 -15.97 0.87
N GLU A 83 9.09 -17.25 0.64
CA GLU A 83 10.26 -17.75 -0.07
C GLU A 83 10.20 -17.42 -1.57
N ALA A 84 9.00 -17.42 -2.14
CA ALA A 84 8.73 -17.20 -3.57
C ALA A 84 8.31 -15.76 -3.90
N ALA A 85 8.13 -14.92 -2.88
CA ALA A 85 7.77 -13.52 -3.04
C ALA A 85 8.94 -12.71 -3.63
N LYS A 86 8.59 -11.71 -4.43
CA LYS A 86 9.49 -10.90 -5.26
C LYS A 86 9.18 -9.40 -5.11
N PRO A 87 10.15 -8.51 -5.40
CA PRO A 87 9.87 -7.09 -5.41
C PRO A 87 8.70 -6.73 -6.35
N GLY A 88 7.72 -6.00 -5.83
CA GLY A 88 6.46 -5.69 -6.53
C GLY A 88 5.26 -6.44 -5.98
N ASP A 89 5.46 -7.54 -5.23
CA ASP A 89 4.36 -8.26 -4.61
C ASP A 89 3.71 -7.43 -3.50
N ILE A 90 2.39 -7.55 -3.39
CA ILE A 90 1.59 -6.93 -2.34
C ILE A 90 1.74 -7.75 -1.07
N VAL A 91 2.08 -7.10 0.04
CA VAL A 91 2.21 -7.71 1.36
C VAL A 91 1.20 -7.08 2.30
N VAL A 92 0.35 -7.92 2.89
CA VAL A 92 -0.58 -7.51 3.95
C VAL A 92 -0.02 -7.93 5.29
N LEU A 93 0.03 -6.98 6.23
CA LEU A 93 0.52 -7.17 7.59
C LEU A 93 -0.61 -7.10 8.61
N LYS A 94 -0.45 -7.78 9.74
CA LYS A 94 -1.19 -7.51 10.97
C LYS A 94 -0.65 -6.22 11.60
N ARG A 95 -1.55 -5.33 12.03
CA ARG A 95 -1.22 -4.11 12.78
C ARG A 95 -2.20 -3.95 13.94
N THR A 96 -1.81 -3.30 15.03
CA THR A 96 -2.78 -2.91 16.07
C THR A 96 -3.88 -2.05 15.44
N GLY A 97 -5.15 -2.37 15.69
CA GLY A 97 -6.29 -1.67 15.07
C GLY A 97 -6.65 -2.13 13.65
N GLY A 98 -6.00 -3.17 13.10
CA GLY A 98 -6.42 -3.78 11.83
C GLY A 98 -5.27 -4.40 11.03
N ASN A 99 -5.11 -3.91 9.80
CA ASN A 99 -4.10 -4.40 8.86
C ASN A 99 -3.39 -3.24 8.17
N HIS A 100 -2.21 -3.53 7.61
CA HIS A 100 -1.44 -2.62 6.76
C HIS A 100 -1.15 -3.31 5.43
N VAL A 101 -1.03 -2.54 4.35
CA VAL A 101 -0.65 -3.06 3.03
C VAL A 101 0.48 -2.22 2.45
N GLY A 102 1.44 -2.89 1.81
CA GLY A 102 2.54 -2.25 1.11
C GLY A 102 3.12 -3.17 0.04
N ILE A 103 4.00 -2.63 -0.79
CA ILE A 103 4.67 -3.34 -1.87
C ILE A 103 6.04 -3.81 -1.41
N LEU A 104 6.33 -5.09 -1.56
CA LEU A 104 7.64 -5.66 -1.25
C LEU A 104 8.72 -5.00 -2.11
N VAL A 105 9.77 -4.47 -1.48
CA VAL A 105 10.94 -3.90 -2.16
C VAL A 105 12.14 -4.84 -2.03
N ARG A 106 12.41 -5.31 -0.81
CA ARG A 106 13.53 -6.22 -0.51
C ARG A 106 13.34 -6.91 0.84
N TYR A 107 14.24 -7.85 1.12
CA TYR A 107 14.35 -8.50 2.42
C TYR A 107 15.50 -7.93 3.24
N SER A 108 15.44 -8.11 4.56
CA SER A 108 16.64 -8.06 5.38
C SER A 108 17.56 -9.25 5.06
N PRO A 109 18.84 -9.21 5.49
CA PRO A 109 19.63 -10.42 5.61
C PRO A 109 18.85 -11.52 6.35
N TYR A 110 18.95 -12.75 5.87
CA TYR A 110 18.26 -13.93 6.42
C TYR A 110 16.73 -13.84 6.47
N LYS A 111 16.10 -12.90 5.75
CA LYS A 111 14.63 -12.76 5.64
C LYS A 111 13.89 -12.65 7.00
N LYS A 112 14.51 -12.06 8.02
CA LYS A 112 13.83 -11.75 9.31
C LYS A 112 12.84 -10.60 9.19
N SER A 113 13.05 -9.73 8.20
CA SER A 113 12.19 -8.60 7.90
C SER A 113 12.01 -8.42 6.39
N VAL A 114 10.92 -7.76 6.03
CA VAL A 114 10.65 -7.22 4.69
C VAL A 114 10.69 -5.71 4.73
N PHE A 115 11.12 -5.10 3.63
CA PHE A 115 11.06 -3.66 3.42
C PHE A 115 9.93 -3.39 2.43
N LEU A 116 8.93 -2.63 2.88
CA LEU A 116 7.73 -2.33 2.11
C LEU A 116 7.70 -0.86 1.72
N LEU A 117 7.47 -0.59 0.44
CA LEU A 117 7.06 0.72 -0.06
C LEU A 117 5.56 0.86 0.13
N GLY A 118 5.11 1.88 0.86
CA GLY A 118 3.70 2.07 1.17
C GLY A 118 3.40 3.45 1.72
N PHE A 119 2.10 3.74 1.83
CA PHE A 119 1.54 4.99 2.36
C PHE A 119 1.10 4.79 3.82
N ASN A 120 0.85 5.88 4.57
CA ASN A 120 0.51 5.84 6.00
C ASN A 120 1.57 5.09 6.85
N GLN A 121 2.83 5.09 6.41
CA GLN A 121 3.95 4.51 7.16
C GLN A 121 4.62 5.64 7.92
N ASN A 122 4.26 5.81 9.20
CA ASN A 122 4.63 7.01 9.96
C ASN A 122 4.10 8.28 9.26
N ASN A 123 2.81 8.26 8.92
CA ASN A 123 2.09 9.37 8.28
C ASN A 123 2.76 9.85 6.97
N GLN A 124 3.38 8.92 6.24
CA GLN A 124 4.13 9.23 5.01
C GLN A 124 4.07 8.07 4.00
N CYS A 125 4.29 8.39 2.72
CA CYS A 125 4.73 7.45 1.70
C CYS A 125 6.25 7.24 1.81
N ASN A 126 6.71 6.07 2.26
CA ASN A 126 8.13 5.76 2.41
C ASN A 126 8.41 4.26 2.25
N ILE A 127 9.67 3.86 2.48
CA ILE A 127 10.05 2.47 2.65
C ILE A 127 10.29 2.20 4.14
N SER A 128 9.55 1.26 4.72
CA SER A 128 9.65 0.89 6.14
C SER A 128 9.95 -0.60 6.32
N GLU A 129 10.68 -0.94 7.38
CA GLU A 129 10.99 -2.33 7.76
C GLU A 129 9.86 -2.93 8.61
N TYR A 130 9.46 -4.16 8.28
CA TYR A 130 8.48 -4.92 9.04
C TYR A 130 8.96 -6.35 9.28
N LYS A 131 8.70 -6.89 10.48
CA LYS A 131 9.07 -8.27 10.82
C LYS A 131 8.19 -9.27 10.06
N THR A 132 8.79 -10.34 9.55
CA THR A 132 8.09 -11.30 8.69
C THR A 132 6.96 -12.06 9.41
N HIS A 133 7.04 -12.22 10.73
CA HIS A 133 5.95 -12.83 11.51
C HIS A 133 4.66 -12.00 11.53
N LEU A 134 4.70 -10.72 11.11
CA LEU A 134 3.52 -9.87 10.99
C LEU A 134 2.76 -10.11 9.68
N ILE A 135 3.34 -10.82 8.72
CA ILE A 135 2.75 -11.06 7.40
C ILE A 135 1.49 -11.92 7.55
N LYS A 136 0.38 -11.42 7.03
CA LYS A 136 -0.91 -12.11 6.92
C LYS A 136 -1.08 -12.83 5.60
N GLY A 137 -0.47 -12.30 4.54
CA GLY A 137 -0.46 -12.92 3.22
C GLY A 137 0.31 -12.07 2.22
N ILE A 138 0.72 -12.70 1.13
CA ILE A 138 1.42 -12.06 0.03
C ILE A 138 0.65 -12.36 -1.25
N ARG A 139 0.48 -11.35 -2.11
CA ARG A 139 -0.26 -11.47 -3.36
C ARG A 139 0.55 -10.88 -4.51
N ARG A 140 0.60 -11.58 -5.63
CA ARG A 140 1.15 -11.03 -6.88
C ARG A 140 0.00 -10.64 -7.80
N TYR A 141 0.06 -9.41 -8.28
CA TYR A 141 -0.81 -8.89 -9.34
C TYR A 141 0.08 -8.74 -10.57
N GLU A 142 -0.19 -9.52 -11.62
CA GLU A 142 0.53 -9.41 -12.88
C GLU A 142 0.13 -8.11 -13.57
N LEU A 143 1.01 -7.12 -13.52
CA LEU A 143 0.81 -5.80 -14.11
C LEU A 143 1.27 -5.80 -15.56
N THR A 144 0.58 -6.56 -16.41
CA THR A 144 0.80 -6.53 -17.86
C THR A 144 -0.19 -5.57 -18.49
N SER A 145 0.31 -4.55 -19.19
CA SER A 145 -0.53 -3.72 -20.06
C SER A 145 -1.11 -4.62 -21.16
N ASN A 146 -2.43 -4.58 -21.35
CA ASN A 146 -3.07 -5.20 -22.53
C ASN A 146 -2.62 -4.51 -23.82
#